data_AF-A0AAU4A5Y6-F1
#
_entry.id   AF-A0AAU4A5Y6-F1
#
_cell.length_a   1.000
_cell.length_b   1.000
_cell.length_c   1.000
_cell.angle_alpha   90.00
_cell.angle_beta   90.00
_cell.angle_gamma   90.00
#
_symmetry.space_group_name_H-M   'P 1'
#
loop_
_entity.id
_entity.type
_entity.pdbx_description
1 polymer ?
#
loop_
_entity_poly.entity_id
_entity_poly.type
_entity_poly.pdbx_seq_one_letter_code
_entity_poly.pdbx_strand_id
1 'polypeptide(L)'
;MSKARRIIGMAAATALAGALPVLAAAPAQATSGDCTNYMRNLGYVVGPNVISACDQGTTGFFGEQACYGILVSRGVRPDHANEACYQASRD
;
A
#
# COMPACT_ATOMS: atom_id res chain seq x y z
N MET A 1 -17.71 -22.70 -5.30
CA MET A 1 -17.85 -23.78 -4.30
C MET A 1 -16.62 -23.78 -3.41
N SER A 2 -16.84 -23.59 -2.10
CA SER A 2 -16.00 -23.95 -0.92
C SER A 2 -14.50 -23.57 -0.98
N LYS A 3 -13.93 -22.84 -0.02
CA LYS A 3 -14.00 -23.09 1.42
C LYS A 3 -13.69 -21.79 2.18
N ALA A 4 -14.53 -21.51 3.16
CA ALA A 4 -14.20 -20.62 4.26
C ALA A 4 -12.83 -20.97 4.85
N ARG A 5 -11.97 -19.97 5.03
CA ARG A 5 -10.93 -20.01 6.05
C ARG A 5 -11.09 -18.78 6.94
N ARG A 6 -12.11 -18.85 7.80
CA ARG A 6 -12.16 -18.06 9.03
C ARG A 6 -11.15 -18.67 9.99
N ILE A 7 -10.13 -17.92 10.37
CA ILE A 7 -9.36 -18.10 11.60
C ILE A 7 -9.19 -16.68 12.14
N ILE A 8 -10.18 -16.16 12.88
CA ILE A 8 -10.19 -16.07 14.35
C ILE A 8 -8.80 -15.79 14.93
N GLY A 9 -8.58 -14.52 15.23
CA GLY A 9 -7.59 -14.04 16.18
C GLY A 9 -8.12 -12.75 16.79
N MET A 10 -9.31 -12.80 17.41
CA MET A 10 -9.81 -11.67 18.18
C MET A 10 -8.96 -11.54 19.45
N ALA A 11 -8.15 -10.49 19.45
CA ALA A 11 -7.47 -9.98 20.62
C ALA A 11 -8.50 -9.69 21.71
N ALA A 12 -8.35 -10.34 22.86
CA ALA A 12 -9.05 -9.96 24.07
C ALA A 12 -8.43 -8.67 24.62
N ALA A 13 -9.20 -7.60 24.76
CA ALA A 13 -9.00 -6.57 25.79
C ALA A 13 -10.19 -5.59 25.85
N THR A 14 -11.01 -5.79 26.88
CA THR A 14 -11.65 -4.76 27.74
C THR A 14 -12.15 -3.46 27.11
N ALA A 15 -13.47 -3.30 27.14
CA ALA A 15 -14.14 -2.01 26.99
C ALA A 15 -13.69 -1.03 28.08
N LEU A 16 -13.00 0.04 27.68
CA LEU A 16 -12.87 1.28 28.45
C LEU A 16 -13.53 2.38 27.62
N ALA A 17 -14.63 2.90 28.16
CA ALA A 17 -15.32 4.07 27.64
C ALA A 17 -14.35 5.27 27.67
N GLY A 18 -13.84 5.62 26.50
CA GLY A 18 -13.10 6.84 26.24
C GLY A 18 -13.22 7.09 24.76
N ALA A 19 -13.66 8.29 24.38
CA ALA A 19 -13.73 8.71 22.99
C ALA A 19 -12.32 8.66 22.37
N LEU A 20 -11.96 7.51 21.81
CA LEU A 20 -10.75 7.34 21.04
C LEU A 20 -10.97 8.05 19.72
N PRO A 21 -10.05 8.93 19.29
CA PRO A 21 -10.13 9.49 17.95
C PRO A 21 -10.22 8.30 17.02
N VAL A 22 -11.21 8.32 16.13
CA VAL A 22 -11.35 7.36 15.04
C VAL A 22 -9.97 7.34 14.38
N LEU A 23 -9.19 6.31 14.70
CA LEU A 23 -7.97 5.96 14.00
C LEU A 23 -8.49 5.72 12.60
N ALA A 24 -8.38 6.75 11.76
CA ALA A 24 -8.67 6.67 10.35
C ALA A 24 -7.97 5.40 9.91
N ALA A 25 -8.76 4.40 9.54
CA ALA A 25 -8.23 3.14 9.08
C ALA A 25 -7.27 3.51 7.96
N ALA A 26 -5.95 3.45 8.25
CA ALA A 26 -4.96 3.61 7.21
C ALA A 26 -5.36 2.60 6.14
N PRO A 27 -5.45 3.00 4.86
CA PRO A 27 -5.96 2.12 3.83
C PRO A 27 -5.21 0.81 3.95
N ALA A 28 -5.88 -0.33 3.93
CA ALA A 28 -5.28 -1.64 4.07
C ALA A 28 -4.12 -1.81 3.07
N GLN A 29 -2.91 -1.36 3.44
CA GLN A 29 -1.73 -1.23 2.58
C GLN A 29 -1.13 -2.61 2.24
N ALA A 30 -1.92 -3.68 2.35
CA ALA A 30 -1.41 -5.04 2.32
C ALA A 30 -0.83 -5.41 0.95
N THR A 31 -1.21 -4.71 -0.12
CA THR A 31 -0.71 -4.93 -1.49
C THR A 31 0.23 -3.81 -1.97
N SER A 32 0.34 -2.72 -1.22
CA SER A 32 1.23 -1.58 -1.49
C SER A 32 2.39 -1.48 -0.47
N GLY A 33 2.51 -2.48 0.40
CA GLY A 33 3.50 -2.55 1.47
C GLY A 33 4.92 -2.51 0.93
N ASP A 34 5.25 -3.37 -0.03
CA ASP A 34 6.60 -3.46 -0.58
C ASP A 34 6.97 -2.23 -1.41
N CYS A 35 6.05 -1.71 -2.22
CA CYS A 35 6.27 -0.46 -2.96
C CYS A 35 6.48 0.75 -2.05
N THR A 36 5.64 0.93 -1.03
CA THR A 36 5.80 2.07 -0.10
C THR A 36 7.05 1.91 0.78
N ASN A 37 7.40 0.70 1.20
CA ASN A 37 8.61 0.45 1.97
C ASN A 37 9.87 0.69 1.13
N TYR A 38 9.90 0.21 -0.12
CA TYR A 38 10.99 0.49 -1.05
C TYR A 38 11.20 2.01 -1.21
N MET A 39 10.12 2.76 -1.39
CA MET A 39 10.17 4.21 -1.53
C MET A 39 10.67 4.91 -0.25
N ARG A 40 10.24 4.46 0.94
CA ARG A 40 10.79 4.98 2.21
C ARG A 40 12.27 4.67 2.36
N ASN A 41 12.70 3.47 1.98
CA ASN A 41 14.09 3.04 2.10
C ASN A 41 15.03 3.83 1.18
N LEU A 42 14.51 4.31 0.05
CA LEU A 42 15.19 5.24 -0.85
C LEU A 42 15.18 6.71 -0.37
N GLY A 43 14.48 7.01 0.72
CA GLY A 43 14.37 8.35 1.28
C GLY A 43 13.24 9.21 0.68
N TYR A 44 12.30 8.62 -0.06
CA TYR A 44 11.13 9.35 -0.55
C TYR A 44 10.07 9.53 0.53
N VAL A 45 9.39 10.68 0.49
CA VAL A 45 8.23 10.96 1.33
C VAL A 45 7.03 10.18 0.79
N VAL A 46 6.65 9.12 1.49
CA VAL A 46 5.45 8.35 1.17
C VAL A 46 4.22 9.09 1.68
N GLY A 47 3.64 9.89 0.79
CA GLY A 47 2.35 10.55 0.98
C GLY A 47 1.19 9.82 0.30
N PRO A 48 -0.03 10.37 0.39
CA PRO A 48 -1.24 9.76 -0.19
C PRO A 48 -1.14 9.50 -1.70
N ASN A 49 -0.37 10.32 -2.43
CA ASN A 49 -0.13 10.10 -3.87
C ASN A 49 0.76 8.87 -4.15
N VAL A 50 1.80 8.65 -3.35
CA VAL A 50 2.68 7.47 -3.49
C VAL A 50 1.91 6.22 -3.11
N ILE A 51 1.10 6.30 -2.04
CA ILE A 51 0.21 5.22 -1.61
C ILE A 51 -0.77 4.84 -2.73
N SER A 52 -1.46 5.84 -3.30
CA SER A 52 -2.38 5.60 -4.41
C SER A 52 -1.67 5.05 -5.66
N ALA A 53 -0.45 5.51 -5.96
CA ALA A 53 0.31 4.97 -7.09
C ALA A 53 0.66 3.49 -6.87
N CYS A 54 1.16 3.15 -5.68
CA CYS A 54 1.48 1.76 -5.32
C CYS A 54 0.23 0.87 -5.34
N ASP A 55 -0.92 1.37 -4.89
CA ASP A 55 -2.20 0.64 -4.93
C ASP A 55 -2.60 0.28 -6.36
N GLN A 56 -2.44 1.21 -7.31
CA GLN A 56 -2.70 0.94 -8.72
C GLN A 56 -1.77 -0.15 -9.26
N GLY A 57 -0.51 -0.22 -8.81
CA GLY A 57 0.49 -1.22 -9.22
C GLY A 57 0.04 -2.68 -9.04
N THR A 58 -0.92 -2.93 -8.16
CA THR A 58 -1.42 -4.26 -7.78
C THR A 58 -2.42 -4.83 -8.77
N THR A 59 -2.91 -4.00 -9.70
CA THR A 59 -3.96 -4.38 -10.67
C THR A 59 -3.41 -5.05 -11.94
N GLY A 60 -2.21 -5.64 -11.86
CA GLY A 60 -1.51 -6.29 -12.95
C GLY A 60 -0.81 -5.31 -13.90
N PHE A 61 -0.55 -5.73 -15.15
CA PHE A 61 0.28 -4.97 -16.10
C PHE A 61 -0.17 -3.53 -16.36
N PHE A 62 -1.48 -3.29 -16.47
CA PHE A 62 -2.02 -1.93 -16.63
C PHE A 62 -1.87 -1.09 -15.36
N GLY A 63 -1.95 -1.75 -14.20
CA GLY A 63 -1.72 -1.17 -12.90
C GLY A 63 -0.29 -0.70 -12.70
N GLU A 64 0.68 -1.54 -13.09
CA GLU A 64 2.11 -1.24 -13.05
C GLU A 64 2.44 0.01 -13.89
N GLN A 65 1.87 0.12 -15.10
CA GLN A 65 2.05 1.31 -15.94
C GLN A 65 1.44 2.56 -15.32
N ALA A 66 0.25 2.45 -14.73
CA ALA A 66 -0.39 3.56 -14.04
C ALA A 66 0.43 4.02 -12.83
N CYS A 67 0.93 3.07 -12.02
CA CYS A 67 1.84 3.32 -10.92
C CYS A 67 3.08 4.10 -11.39
N TYR A 68 3.75 3.62 -12.45
CA TYR A 68 4.94 4.26 -12.98
C TYR A 68 4.68 5.69 -13.44
N GLY A 69 3.62 5.91 -14.21
CA GLY A 69 3.24 7.23 -14.69
C GLY A 69 2.95 8.21 -13.56
N ILE A 70 2.23 7.76 -12.52
CA ILE A 70 1.94 8.60 -11.36
C ILE A 70 3.24 8.95 -10.63
N LEU A 71 4.09 7.98 -10.31
CA LEU A 71 5.33 8.24 -9.56
C LEU A 71 6.28 9.19 -10.31
N VAL A 72 6.49 8.97 -11.61
CA VAL A 72 7.35 9.85 -12.43
C VAL A 72 6.77 11.26 -12.51
N SER A 73 5.44 11.41 -12.65
CA SER A 73 4.80 12.74 -12.63
C SER A 73 4.98 13.49 -11.31
N ARG A 74 5.31 12.79 -10.21
CA ARG A 74 5.61 13.37 -8.90
C ARG A 74 7.10 13.63 -8.67
N GLY A 75 7.92 13.47 -9.71
CA GLY A 75 9.37 13.71 -9.64
C GLY A 75 10.16 12.54 -9.04
N VAL A 76 9.55 11.36 -8.91
CA VAL A 76 10.29 10.15 -8.58
C VAL A 76 11.15 9.78 -9.79
N ARG A 77 12.42 9.43 -9.54
CA ARG A 77 13.31 8.97 -10.61
C ARG A 77 12.71 7.78 -11.35
N PRO A 78 12.78 7.72 -12.69
CA PRO A 78 12.23 6.62 -13.49
C PRO A 78 12.67 5.23 -13.01
N ASP A 79 13.96 5.07 -12.68
CA ASP A 79 14.50 3.80 -12.19
C ASP A 79 13.88 3.37 -10.86
N HIS A 80 13.66 4.34 -9.96
CA HIS A 80 13.04 4.07 -8.65
C HIS A 80 11.54 3.80 -8.80
N ALA A 81 10.86 4.51 -9.70
CA ALA A 81 9.45 4.31 -9.99
C ALA A 81 9.19 2.92 -10.61
N ASN A 82 10.04 2.50 -11.56
CA ASN A 82 9.89 1.19 -12.20
C ASN A 82 10.05 0.05 -11.19
N GLU A 83 11.13 0.08 -10.40
CA GLU A 83 11.35 -0.93 -9.35
C GLU A 83 10.23 -0.92 -8.30
N ALA A 84 9.80 0.26 -7.83
CA ALA A 84 8.70 0.36 -6.86
C ALA A 84 7.40 -0.28 -7.38
N CYS A 85 7.04 -0.02 -8.64
CA CYS A 85 5.83 -0.57 -9.24
C CYS A 85 5.96 -2.06 -9.56
N TYR A 86 7.17 -2.52 -9.90
CA TYR A 86 7.46 -3.95 -10.06
C TYR A 86 7.32 -4.72 -8.75
N GLN A 87 7.72 -4.12 -7.62
CA GLN A 87 7.48 -4.72 -6.31
C GLN A 87 5.98 -4.78 -6.00
N ALA A 88 5.22 -3.71 -6.28
CA ALA A 88 3.76 -3.69 -6.11
C ALA A 88 3.01 -4.72 -6.97
N SER A 89 3.51 -5.09 -8.15
CA SER A 89 2.85 -6.05 -9.04
C SER A 89 3.06 -7.52 -8.64
N ARG A 90 3.90 -7.77 -7.62
CA ARG A 90 4.26 -9.10 -7.12
C ARG A 90 3.60 -9.47 -5.79
N ASP A 91 2.94 -8.51 -5.14
CA ASP A 91 2.07 -8.67 -3.95
C ASP A 91 0.65 -9.13 -4.37
#